data_AF-A0A963ID83-F1
#
_entry.id   AF-A0A963ID83-F1
#
_cell.length_a   1.000
_cell.length_b   1.000
_cell.length_c   1.000
_cell.angle_alpha   90.00
_cell.angle_beta   90.00
_cell.angle_gamma   90.00
#
_symmetry.space_group_name_H-M   'P 1'
#
loop_
_entity.id
_entity.type
_entity.pdbx_description
1 polymer ?
#
loop_
_entity_poly.entity_id
_entity_poly.type
_entity_poly.pdbx_seq_one_letter_code
_entity_poly.pdbx_strand_id
1 'polypeptide(L)'
;MAYTLIKGSFHIHYPDNPLSGPEPDGDTLKFQPDHPHLLNALPRPNRAPAFNTAGITSIRFEGIDALETHFEGDAGEYHQHLALAIAARDQLLERAGFGEVRYFAHRPYKVESVEHHPVRGYILSAGLDTYGRAVAFVFTGEHPSIDGARIFLAPDMLEASLNAWMLREGHAYGTFYLGLPPELREYLRTSVQRAREAGLGVWAHVTATGAQGIQIDGLDTLQQHVLWPKLFRRLVPYFEAGHTDFAAFDAWLREDTRHRDDRLLLPTLEVGNMHDVIITEGRLLRLACAPEDVVIVPDDYVLPATVHGVQATRPAHPSGVRIVAALINPATRPERGNETVTVLNTGEADVDMRGWRIADIKGHQTLDGTLAHGDTLRIRLTGAVRLNNTRDTITLLDADGALVDQVSYEPRDLPREGRSMVF
;
A
#
# COMPACT_ATOMS: atom_id res chain seq x y z
N MET A 1 -15.79 -7.79 8.62
CA MET A 1 -16.78 -6.82 8.06
C MET A 1 -17.84 -7.61 7.31
N ALA A 2 -19.10 -7.19 7.31
CA ALA A 2 -20.13 -7.82 6.49
C ALA A 2 -20.26 -7.12 5.13
N TYR A 3 -20.41 -7.92 4.08
CA TYR A 3 -20.70 -7.52 2.71
C TYR A 3 -22.20 -7.54 2.46
N THR A 4 -22.69 -6.67 1.58
CA THR A 4 -24.07 -6.73 1.10
C THR A 4 -24.10 -7.66 -0.12
N LEU A 5 -24.94 -8.69 -0.07
CA LEU A 5 -25.27 -9.52 -1.22
C LEU A 5 -26.19 -8.74 -2.16
N ILE A 6 -25.79 -8.64 -3.44
CA ILE A 6 -26.60 -8.00 -4.47
C ILE A 6 -26.69 -8.95 -5.66
N LYS A 7 -27.89 -9.47 -5.93
CA LYS A 7 -28.16 -10.36 -7.06
C LYS A 7 -28.43 -9.58 -8.33
N GLY A 8 -28.16 -10.20 -9.47
CA GLY A 8 -28.33 -9.56 -10.76
C GLY A 8 -27.75 -10.36 -11.90
N SER A 9 -27.37 -9.63 -12.95
CA SER A 9 -26.78 -10.23 -14.14
C SER A 9 -25.60 -9.42 -14.65
N PHE A 10 -24.61 -10.10 -15.22
CA PHE A 10 -23.45 -9.49 -15.85
C PHE A 10 -23.71 -9.27 -17.33
N HIS A 11 -23.27 -8.12 -17.82
CA HIS A 11 -23.48 -7.68 -19.20
C HIS A 11 -22.16 -7.28 -19.84
N ILE A 12 -21.92 -7.76 -21.06
CA ILE A 12 -20.76 -7.39 -21.88
C ILE A 12 -21.17 -6.95 -23.29
N HIS A 13 -22.46 -6.97 -23.61
CA HIS A 13 -22.96 -6.73 -24.95
C HIS A 13 -24.31 -6.02 -24.90
N TYR A 14 -24.55 -5.08 -25.81
CA TYR A 14 -25.86 -4.43 -25.99
C TYR A 14 -26.42 -4.83 -27.36
N PRO A 15 -27.35 -5.81 -27.44
CA PRO A 15 -27.81 -6.36 -28.72
C PRO A 15 -28.37 -5.33 -29.69
N ASP A 16 -29.08 -4.32 -29.19
CA ASP A 16 -29.71 -3.29 -30.01
C ASP A 16 -28.71 -2.23 -30.53
N ASN A 17 -27.55 -2.11 -29.89
CA ASN A 17 -26.50 -1.15 -30.27
C ASN A 17 -25.11 -1.63 -29.81
N PRO A 18 -24.54 -2.64 -30.47
CA PRO A 18 -23.31 -3.31 -30.01
C PRO A 18 -22.10 -2.37 -29.89
N LEU A 19 -22.00 -1.36 -30.77
CA LEU A 19 -20.90 -0.38 -30.74
C LEU A 19 -20.96 0.57 -29.55
N SER A 20 -22.13 0.73 -28.93
CA SER A 20 -22.28 1.44 -27.65
C SER A 20 -22.14 0.50 -26.44
N GLY A 21 -21.83 -0.77 -26.70
CA GLY A 21 -21.62 -1.83 -25.72
C GLY A 21 -20.41 -1.59 -24.80
N PRO A 22 -20.32 -2.36 -23.71
CA PRO A 22 -19.15 -2.39 -22.85
C PRO A 22 -17.88 -2.82 -23.60
N GLU A 23 -16.72 -2.41 -23.09
CA GLU A 23 -15.40 -2.92 -23.47
C GLU A 23 -14.85 -3.68 -22.25
N PRO A 24 -15.16 -4.99 -22.11
CA PRO A 24 -14.69 -5.76 -20.95
C PRO A 24 -13.17 -5.87 -20.94
N ASP A 25 -12.58 -5.83 -19.74
CA ASP A 25 -11.16 -6.01 -19.47
C ASP A 25 -10.97 -7.14 -18.43
N GLY A 26 -9.80 -7.21 -17.79
CA GLY A 26 -9.46 -8.29 -16.84
C GLY A 26 -9.94 -8.07 -15.40
N ASP A 27 -10.56 -6.95 -15.05
CA ASP A 27 -10.95 -6.66 -13.67
C ASP A 27 -12.21 -5.78 -13.50
N THR A 28 -12.95 -5.56 -14.59
CA THR A 28 -14.25 -4.90 -14.58
C THR A 28 -15.30 -5.67 -15.39
N LEU A 29 -16.55 -5.57 -14.95
CA LEU A 29 -17.73 -6.03 -15.69
C LEU A 29 -18.85 -5.00 -15.55
N LYS A 30 -19.83 -5.05 -16.46
CA LYS A 30 -21.11 -4.36 -16.21
C LYS A 30 -22.06 -5.28 -15.48
N PHE A 31 -22.88 -4.69 -14.62
CA PHE A 31 -23.80 -5.41 -13.76
C PHE A 31 -25.16 -4.72 -13.74
N GLN A 32 -26.23 -5.50 -13.90
CA GLN A 32 -27.61 -5.08 -13.73
C GLN A 32 -28.14 -5.72 -12.44
N PRO A 33 -28.28 -4.96 -11.33
CA PRO A 33 -28.85 -5.49 -10.10
C PRO A 33 -30.35 -5.77 -10.26
N ASP A 34 -30.83 -6.84 -9.64
CA ASP A 34 -32.28 -7.13 -9.56
C ASP A 34 -32.99 -6.03 -8.75
N HIS A 35 -32.32 -5.49 -7.72
CA HIS A 35 -32.81 -4.42 -6.87
C HIS A 35 -31.81 -3.24 -6.81
N PRO A 36 -31.91 -2.25 -7.71
CA PRO A 36 -30.96 -1.13 -7.79
C PRO A 36 -30.80 -0.31 -6.50
N HIS A 37 -31.82 -0.27 -5.64
CA HIS A 37 -31.78 0.44 -4.37
C HIS A 37 -30.70 -0.14 -3.41
N LEU A 38 -30.33 -1.42 -3.54
CA LEU A 38 -29.27 -2.03 -2.73
C LEU A 38 -27.90 -1.43 -3.02
N LEU A 39 -27.60 -1.14 -4.29
CA LEU A 39 -26.38 -0.42 -4.67
C LEU A 39 -26.40 1.03 -4.21
N ASN A 40 -27.55 1.70 -4.33
CA ASN A 40 -27.71 3.09 -3.87
C ASN A 40 -27.50 3.24 -2.35
N ALA A 41 -27.76 2.18 -1.59
CA ALA A 41 -27.61 2.13 -0.14
C ALA A 41 -26.18 1.76 0.33
N LEU A 42 -25.27 1.41 -0.58
CA LEU A 42 -23.90 1.07 -0.20
C LEU A 42 -23.16 2.30 0.37
N PRO A 43 -22.26 2.09 1.35
CA PRO A 43 -21.35 3.15 1.80
C PRO A 43 -20.59 3.74 0.62
N ARG A 44 -20.54 5.07 0.56
CA ARG A 44 -19.86 5.79 -0.53
C ARG A 44 -18.99 6.92 0.04
N PRO A 45 -17.74 7.04 -0.41
CA PRO A 45 -16.87 8.14 0.01
C PRO A 45 -17.26 9.46 -0.65
N ASN A 46 -17.76 9.43 -1.89
CA ASN A 46 -18.04 10.65 -2.65
C ASN A 46 -19.25 10.52 -3.61
N ARG A 47 -19.17 9.60 -4.58
CA ARG A 47 -20.15 9.52 -5.69
C ARG A 47 -21.19 8.41 -5.50
N ALA A 48 -22.42 8.70 -5.94
CA ALA A 48 -23.49 7.71 -6.07
C ALA A 48 -23.20 6.74 -7.25
N PRO A 49 -23.80 5.54 -7.27
CA PRO A 49 -23.65 4.65 -8.41
C PRO A 49 -24.38 5.23 -9.62
N ALA A 50 -23.73 5.15 -10.78
CA ALA A 50 -24.29 5.60 -12.05
C ALA A 50 -24.89 4.42 -12.80
N PHE A 51 -26.11 4.61 -13.32
CA PHE A 51 -26.81 3.61 -14.12
C PHE A 51 -27.07 4.17 -15.52
N ASN A 52 -26.96 3.33 -16.53
CA ASN A 52 -27.51 3.65 -17.85
C ASN A 52 -29.04 3.50 -17.85
N THR A 53 -29.68 3.80 -18.98
CA THR A 53 -31.14 3.71 -19.14
C THR A 53 -31.70 2.30 -18.96
N ALA A 54 -30.87 1.26 -19.09
CA ALA A 54 -31.22 -0.14 -18.84
C ALA A 54 -31.01 -0.57 -17.37
N GLY A 55 -30.60 0.35 -16.49
CA GLY A 55 -30.30 0.03 -15.09
C GLY A 55 -28.99 -0.72 -14.88
N ILE A 56 -28.08 -0.67 -15.87
CA ILE A 56 -26.77 -1.31 -15.83
C ILE A 56 -25.74 -0.33 -15.27
N THR A 57 -24.85 -0.81 -14.41
CA THR A 57 -23.73 -0.07 -13.83
C THR A 57 -22.40 -0.78 -14.06
N SER A 58 -21.29 -0.14 -13.68
CA SER A 58 -19.95 -0.75 -13.71
C SER A 58 -19.55 -1.23 -12.33
N ILE A 59 -18.98 -2.44 -12.26
CA ILE A 59 -18.35 -2.95 -11.04
C ILE A 59 -16.83 -3.03 -11.23
N ARG A 60 -16.09 -2.84 -10.13
CA ARG A 60 -14.65 -3.08 -10.05
C ARG A 60 -14.44 -4.29 -9.16
N PHE A 61 -13.60 -5.22 -9.61
CA PHE A 61 -13.28 -6.38 -8.82
C PHE A 61 -12.44 -5.97 -7.60
N GLU A 62 -12.84 -6.40 -6.41
CA GLU A 62 -12.11 -6.19 -5.18
C GLU A 62 -10.83 -7.03 -5.14
N GLY A 63 -9.71 -6.41 -4.72
CA GLY A 63 -8.46 -7.10 -4.43
C GLY A 63 -7.59 -7.48 -5.63
N ILE A 64 -8.01 -7.15 -6.87
CA ILE A 64 -7.27 -7.49 -8.09
C ILE A 64 -7.03 -6.25 -8.95
N ASP A 65 -6.01 -6.31 -9.80
CA ASP A 65 -5.68 -5.30 -10.81
C ASP A 65 -5.09 -6.03 -12.03
N ALA A 66 -5.81 -6.07 -13.14
CA ALA A 66 -5.38 -6.75 -14.35
C ALA A 66 -4.45 -5.87 -15.20
N LEU A 67 -3.72 -6.47 -16.14
CA LEU A 67 -2.94 -5.69 -17.11
C LEU A 67 -3.87 -4.86 -17.99
N GLU A 68 -3.44 -3.64 -18.32
CA GLU A 68 -4.24 -2.69 -19.11
C GLU A 68 -4.42 -3.17 -20.56
N THR A 69 -5.65 -3.17 -21.06
CA THR A 69 -5.95 -3.44 -22.48
C THR A 69 -6.07 -2.16 -23.29
N HIS A 70 -6.67 -1.11 -22.72
CA HIS A 70 -6.97 0.17 -23.38
C HIS A 70 -6.99 1.32 -22.35
N PHE A 71 -5.84 1.58 -21.73
CA PHE A 71 -5.66 2.69 -20.80
C PHE A 71 -5.54 4.02 -21.55
N GLU A 72 -6.44 4.96 -21.26
CA GLU A 72 -6.45 6.30 -21.86
C GLU A 72 -5.45 7.23 -21.15
N GLY A 73 -4.40 7.65 -21.88
CA GLY A 73 -3.46 8.71 -21.50
C GLY A 73 -3.82 10.05 -22.15
N ASP A 74 -3.01 11.09 -21.93
CA ASP A 74 -3.27 12.43 -22.48
C ASP A 74 -3.01 12.50 -24.00
N ALA A 75 -2.07 11.70 -24.51
CA ALA A 75 -1.62 11.66 -25.89
C ALA A 75 -2.17 10.47 -26.69
N GLY A 76 -2.81 9.50 -26.05
CA GLY A 76 -3.45 8.37 -26.73
C GLY A 76 -3.84 7.20 -25.82
N GLU A 77 -4.20 6.09 -26.44
CA GLU A 77 -4.53 4.84 -25.77
C GLU A 77 -3.27 3.96 -25.65
N TYR A 78 -3.07 3.36 -24.47
CA TYR A 78 -1.92 2.52 -24.13
C TYR A 78 -2.36 1.18 -23.56
N HIS A 79 -1.49 0.18 -23.66
CA HIS A 79 -1.75 -1.15 -23.11
C HIS A 79 -0.53 -1.72 -22.40
N GLN A 80 -0.73 -2.78 -21.61
CA GLN A 80 0.35 -3.46 -20.92
C GLN A 80 0.41 -4.92 -21.33
N HIS A 81 1.46 -5.28 -22.08
CA HIS A 81 1.67 -6.60 -22.66
C HIS A 81 0.35 -7.16 -23.25
N LEU A 82 -0.15 -6.51 -24.31
CA LEU A 82 -1.52 -6.65 -24.80
C LEU A 82 -2.02 -8.09 -24.93
N ALA A 83 -1.17 -9.01 -25.40
CA ALA A 83 -1.53 -10.42 -25.52
C ALA A 83 -1.93 -11.08 -24.18
N LEU A 84 -1.26 -10.74 -23.08
CA LEU A 84 -1.58 -11.25 -21.75
C LEU A 84 -2.79 -10.54 -21.14
N ALA A 85 -2.93 -9.23 -21.38
CA ALA A 85 -4.10 -8.47 -20.96
C ALA A 85 -5.39 -9.01 -21.63
N ILE A 86 -5.33 -9.29 -22.94
CA ILE A 86 -6.42 -9.92 -23.70
C ILE A 86 -6.67 -11.35 -23.18
N ALA A 87 -5.62 -12.15 -22.97
CA ALA A 87 -5.79 -13.50 -22.45
C ALA A 87 -6.48 -13.51 -21.07
N ALA A 88 -6.11 -12.60 -20.17
CA ALA A 88 -6.75 -12.46 -18.85
C ALA A 88 -8.24 -12.10 -18.97
N ARG A 89 -8.59 -11.16 -19.86
CA ARG A 89 -9.98 -10.82 -20.18
C ARG A 89 -10.74 -12.04 -20.70
N ASP A 90 -10.21 -12.73 -21.70
CA ASP A 90 -10.91 -13.85 -22.35
C ASP A 90 -11.16 -15.00 -21.36
N GLN A 91 -10.14 -15.31 -20.54
CA GLN A 91 -10.22 -16.28 -19.45
C GLN A 91 -11.28 -15.88 -18.40
N LEU A 92 -11.36 -14.60 -18.04
CA LEU A 92 -12.40 -14.09 -17.14
C LEU A 92 -13.81 -14.28 -17.73
N LEU A 93 -14.00 -13.95 -19.01
CA LEU A 93 -15.30 -14.04 -19.68
C LEU A 93 -15.75 -15.50 -19.87
N GLU A 94 -14.82 -16.38 -20.24
CA GLU A 94 -15.09 -17.83 -20.30
C GLU A 94 -15.47 -18.36 -18.92
N ARG A 95 -14.71 -18.02 -17.87
CA ARG A 95 -14.98 -18.45 -16.50
C ARG A 95 -16.30 -17.90 -15.96
N ALA A 96 -16.67 -16.69 -16.35
CA ALA A 96 -17.97 -16.12 -16.04
C ALA A 96 -19.11 -16.84 -16.76
N GLY A 97 -18.84 -17.59 -17.84
CA GLY A 97 -19.83 -18.38 -18.56
C GLY A 97 -20.50 -17.62 -19.71
N PHE A 98 -19.82 -16.65 -20.31
CA PHE A 98 -20.31 -15.97 -21.52
C PHE A 98 -20.20 -16.82 -22.79
N GLY A 99 -19.43 -17.91 -22.76
CA GLY A 99 -19.18 -18.78 -23.91
C GLY A 99 -18.30 -18.09 -24.96
N GLU A 100 -18.51 -18.41 -26.24
CA GLU A 100 -17.79 -17.74 -27.34
C GLU A 100 -18.13 -16.24 -27.39
N VAL A 101 -17.10 -15.38 -27.35
CA VAL A 101 -17.22 -13.91 -27.49
C VAL A 101 -16.46 -13.47 -28.74
N ARG A 102 -17.11 -12.72 -29.62
CA ARG A 102 -16.50 -12.13 -30.82
C ARG A 102 -16.44 -10.62 -30.70
N TYR A 103 -15.36 -10.04 -31.21
CA TYR A 103 -15.11 -8.61 -31.19
C TYR A 103 -15.09 -8.03 -32.60
N PHE A 104 -15.48 -6.76 -32.74
CA PHE A 104 -15.42 -6.08 -34.02
C PHE A 104 -13.98 -5.94 -34.52
N ALA A 105 -13.75 -6.27 -35.80
CA ALA A 105 -12.42 -6.19 -36.42
C ALA A 105 -11.78 -4.78 -36.35
N HIS A 106 -12.60 -3.73 -36.40
CA HIS A 106 -12.13 -2.33 -36.35
C HIS A 106 -12.23 -1.71 -34.94
N ARG A 107 -12.76 -2.44 -33.96
CA ARG A 107 -12.95 -2.02 -32.56
C ARG A 107 -12.72 -3.24 -31.66
N PRO A 108 -11.45 -3.65 -31.44
CA PRO A 108 -11.09 -4.97 -30.89
C PRO A 108 -11.49 -5.19 -29.43
N TYR A 109 -11.97 -4.14 -28.75
CA TYR A 109 -12.51 -4.22 -27.39
C TYR A 109 -14.04 -4.22 -27.34
N LYS A 110 -14.72 -3.83 -28.44
CA LYS A 110 -16.18 -3.85 -28.54
C LYS A 110 -16.68 -5.24 -28.92
N VAL A 111 -17.58 -5.78 -28.12
CA VAL A 111 -18.21 -7.09 -28.36
C VAL A 111 -19.21 -6.96 -29.52
N GLU A 112 -19.00 -7.77 -30.55
CA GLU A 112 -19.89 -7.93 -31.71
C GLU A 112 -20.98 -8.97 -31.45
N SER A 113 -20.61 -10.10 -30.82
CA SER A 113 -21.55 -11.15 -30.45
C SER A 113 -21.02 -11.97 -29.27
N VAL A 114 -21.95 -12.61 -28.55
CA VAL A 114 -21.68 -13.41 -27.35
C VAL A 114 -22.67 -14.57 -27.30
N GLU A 115 -22.18 -15.76 -26.97
CA GLU A 115 -22.98 -17.00 -26.95
C GLU A 115 -24.02 -17.02 -25.82
N HIS A 116 -23.64 -16.61 -24.61
CA HIS A 116 -24.51 -16.62 -23.44
C HIS A 116 -24.61 -15.22 -22.84
N HIS A 117 -25.74 -14.53 -23.04
CA HIS A 117 -25.92 -13.18 -22.51
C HIS A 117 -27.40 -12.85 -22.21
N PRO A 118 -27.70 -12.22 -21.06
CA PRO A 118 -26.79 -11.92 -19.95
C PRO A 118 -26.46 -13.16 -19.11
N VAL A 119 -25.44 -13.08 -18.26
CA VAL A 119 -25.05 -14.16 -17.33
C VAL A 119 -25.59 -13.87 -15.93
N ARG A 120 -26.31 -14.82 -15.31
CA ARG A 120 -26.79 -14.68 -13.93
C ARG A 120 -25.65 -14.78 -12.91
N GLY A 121 -25.73 -13.95 -11.88
CA GLY A 121 -24.72 -13.90 -10.83
C GLY A 121 -25.11 -13.02 -9.66
N TYR A 122 -24.14 -12.81 -8.79
CA TYR A 122 -24.26 -11.91 -7.66
C TYR A 122 -22.92 -11.30 -7.31
N ILE A 123 -22.97 -10.17 -6.63
CA ILE A 123 -21.80 -9.52 -6.07
C ILE A 123 -21.92 -9.45 -4.55
N LEU A 124 -20.78 -9.52 -3.88
CA LEU A 124 -20.65 -9.18 -2.47
C LEU A 124 -19.85 -7.88 -2.38
N SER A 125 -20.50 -6.80 -1.96
CA SER A 125 -19.89 -5.46 -1.94
C SER A 125 -19.94 -4.83 -0.56
N ALA A 126 -18.83 -4.19 -0.19
CA ALA A 126 -18.68 -3.43 1.04
C ALA A 126 -18.93 -1.92 0.84
N GLY A 127 -18.91 -1.43 -0.40
CA GLY A 127 -19.01 0.00 -0.68
C GLY A 127 -18.73 0.35 -2.14
N LEU A 128 -18.80 1.65 -2.41
CA LEU A 128 -18.46 2.24 -3.71
C LEU A 128 -17.05 2.86 -3.66
N ASP A 129 -16.38 2.88 -4.81
CA ASP A 129 -15.15 3.66 -4.97
C ASP A 129 -15.43 5.16 -5.16
N THR A 130 -14.36 5.96 -5.28
CA THR A 130 -14.44 7.41 -5.50
C THR A 130 -15.13 7.80 -6.80
N TYR A 131 -15.25 6.87 -7.76
CA TYR A 131 -15.94 7.05 -9.04
C TYR A 131 -17.40 6.57 -9.00
N GLY A 132 -17.86 6.00 -7.89
CA GLY A 132 -19.22 5.46 -7.72
C GLY A 132 -19.38 4.05 -8.25
N ARG A 133 -18.30 3.34 -8.60
CA ARG A 133 -18.35 1.93 -9.00
C ARG A 133 -18.44 1.06 -7.75
N ALA A 134 -19.27 0.03 -7.77
CA ALA A 134 -19.27 -0.95 -6.68
C ALA A 134 -17.95 -1.74 -6.72
N VAL A 135 -17.25 -1.75 -5.59
CA VAL A 135 -16.08 -2.61 -5.38
C VAL A 135 -16.59 -3.91 -4.80
N ALA A 136 -16.35 -5.03 -5.49
CA ALA A 136 -17.01 -6.27 -5.12
C ALA A 136 -16.23 -7.55 -5.43
N PHE A 137 -16.54 -8.59 -4.66
CA PHE A 137 -16.29 -9.97 -5.05
C PHE A 137 -17.43 -10.47 -5.94
N VAL A 138 -17.05 -11.11 -7.05
CA VAL A 138 -17.95 -11.44 -8.16
C VAL A 138 -18.14 -12.94 -8.25
N PHE A 139 -19.40 -13.38 -8.34
CA PHE A 139 -19.79 -14.78 -8.38
C PHE A 139 -20.84 -15.02 -9.47
N THR A 140 -20.75 -16.15 -10.15
CA THR A 140 -21.74 -16.57 -11.14
C THR A 140 -22.74 -17.55 -10.53
N GLY A 141 -23.92 -17.66 -11.14
CA GLY A 141 -25.01 -18.48 -10.62
C GLY A 141 -25.81 -17.80 -9.50
N GLU A 142 -26.46 -18.60 -8.66
CA GLU A 142 -27.38 -18.13 -7.63
C GLU A 142 -26.83 -18.33 -6.22
N HIS A 143 -27.12 -17.38 -5.34
CA HIS A 143 -26.83 -17.49 -3.90
C HIS A 143 -28.12 -17.86 -3.13
N PRO A 144 -28.08 -18.77 -2.15
CA PRO A 144 -29.28 -19.23 -1.42
C PRO A 144 -29.94 -18.14 -0.57
N SER A 145 -29.16 -17.20 -0.02
CA SER A 145 -29.69 -16.08 0.77
C SER A 145 -30.53 -15.10 -0.05
N ILE A 146 -31.39 -14.36 0.64
CA ILE A 146 -32.19 -13.27 0.05
C ILE A 146 -31.30 -12.13 -0.46
N ASP A 147 -31.75 -11.45 -1.50
CA ASP A 147 -31.06 -10.27 -2.03
C ASP A 147 -31.01 -9.15 -0.96
N GLY A 148 -29.87 -8.48 -0.81
CA GLY A 148 -29.60 -7.51 0.25
C GLY A 148 -29.13 -8.10 1.59
N ALA A 149 -29.00 -9.42 1.72
CA ALA A 149 -28.50 -10.06 2.93
C ALA A 149 -27.07 -9.57 3.29
N ARG A 150 -26.79 -9.51 4.60
CA ARG A 150 -25.46 -9.20 5.12
C ARG A 150 -24.67 -10.51 5.27
N ILE A 151 -23.61 -10.66 4.48
CA ILE A 151 -22.77 -11.86 4.42
C ILE A 151 -21.43 -11.56 5.07
N PHE A 152 -21.04 -12.36 6.06
CA PHE A 152 -19.66 -12.38 6.55
C PHE A 152 -18.86 -13.31 5.65
N LEU A 153 -18.10 -12.73 4.74
CA LEU A 153 -17.32 -13.50 3.79
C LEU A 153 -16.10 -14.12 4.49
N ALA A 154 -15.99 -15.44 4.39
CA ALA A 154 -14.85 -16.22 4.87
C ALA A 154 -13.96 -16.68 3.69
N PRO A 155 -12.70 -17.07 3.93
CA PRO A 155 -11.77 -17.45 2.86
C PRO A 155 -12.25 -18.59 1.94
N ASP A 156 -12.93 -19.60 2.49
CA ASP A 156 -13.50 -20.73 1.74
C ASP A 156 -14.63 -20.29 0.80
N MET A 157 -15.45 -19.34 1.23
CA MET A 157 -16.47 -18.73 0.37
C MET A 157 -15.83 -17.85 -0.71
N LEU A 158 -14.78 -17.10 -0.38
CA LEU A 158 -14.05 -16.23 -1.29
C LEU A 158 -13.39 -17.02 -2.44
N GLU A 159 -12.97 -18.25 -2.19
CA GLU A 159 -12.36 -19.13 -3.18
C GLU A 159 -13.22 -19.34 -4.43
N ALA A 160 -14.55 -19.32 -4.28
CA ALA A 160 -15.50 -19.47 -5.37
C ALA A 160 -15.66 -18.20 -6.23
N SER A 161 -15.10 -17.06 -5.81
CA SER A 161 -15.20 -15.81 -6.58
C SER A 161 -14.31 -15.81 -7.82
N LEU A 162 -14.75 -15.08 -8.84
CA LEU A 162 -13.92 -14.79 -10.02
C LEU A 162 -12.62 -14.06 -9.61
N ASN A 163 -12.68 -13.19 -8.59
CA ASN A 163 -11.52 -12.46 -8.08
C ASN A 163 -10.41 -13.42 -7.59
N ALA A 164 -10.76 -14.36 -6.71
CA ALA A 164 -9.80 -15.32 -6.17
C ALA A 164 -9.25 -16.24 -7.26
N TRP A 165 -10.10 -16.63 -8.22
CA TRP A 165 -9.67 -17.41 -9.37
C TRP A 165 -8.67 -16.65 -10.25
N MET A 166 -8.94 -15.38 -10.58
CA MET A 166 -8.03 -14.54 -11.36
C MET A 166 -6.64 -14.43 -10.72
N LEU A 167 -6.57 -14.30 -9.39
CA LEU A 167 -5.28 -14.27 -8.69
C LEU A 167 -4.60 -15.65 -8.67
N ARG A 168 -5.35 -16.71 -8.40
CA ARG A 168 -4.83 -18.08 -8.28
C ARG A 168 -4.26 -18.62 -9.60
N GLU A 169 -4.88 -18.27 -10.72
CA GLU A 169 -4.39 -18.65 -12.06
C GLU A 169 -3.36 -17.65 -12.63
N GLY A 170 -3.04 -16.57 -11.89
CA GLY A 170 -2.08 -15.56 -12.33
C GLY A 170 -2.58 -14.69 -13.49
N HIS A 171 -3.88 -14.43 -13.59
CA HIS A 171 -4.45 -13.53 -14.59
C HIS A 171 -4.45 -12.05 -14.16
N ALA A 172 -4.21 -11.75 -12.87
CA ALA A 172 -4.16 -10.39 -12.35
C ALA A 172 -3.17 -10.24 -11.18
N TYR A 173 -2.76 -8.99 -10.91
CA TYR A 173 -1.99 -8.64 -9.71
C TYR A 173 -2.91 -8.57 -8.48
N GLY A 174 -2.39 -8.98 -7.32
CA GLY A 174 -3.03 -8.68 -6.04
C GLY A 174 -2.85 -7.20 -5.70
N THR A 175 -3.96 -6.47 -5.57
CA THR A 175 -3.95 -5.04 -5.24
C THR A 175 -4.95 -4.77 -4.12
N PHE A 176 -4.43 -4.60 -2.90
CA PHE A 176 -5.24 -4.62 -1.69
C PHE A 176 -5.41 -3.24 -1.08
N TYR A 177 -6.66 -2.85 -0.84
CA TYR A 177 -7.00 -1.60 -0.17
C TYR A 177 -7.27 -1.83 1.32
N LEU A 178 -7.11 -0.80 2.14
CA LEU A 178 -7.29 -0.88 3.59
C LEU A 178 -8.69 -1.38 4.01
N GLY A 179 -9.71 -1.15 3.18
CA GLY A 179 -11.07 -1.63 3.41
C GLY A 179 -11.22 -3.17 3.30
N LEU A 180 -10.30 -3.86 2.64
CA LEU A 180 -10.31 -5.32 2.52
C LEU A 180 -9.94 -5.95 3.87
N PRO A 181 -10.80 -6.81 4.46
CA PRO A 181 -10.54 -7.45 5.75
C PRO A 181 -9.18 -8.17 5.77
N PRO A 182 -8.38 -8.05 6.85
CA PRO A 182 -7.03 -8.63 6.91
C PRO A 182 -6.98 -10.13 6.62
N GLU A 183 -7.96 -10.91 7.08
CA GLU A 183 -8.04 -12.35 6.83
C GLU A 183 -8.24 -12.68 5.35
N LEU A 184 -9.12 -11.95 4.66
CA LEU A 184 -9.34 -12.13 3.21
C LEU A 184 -8.14 -11.65 2.40
N ARG A 185 -7.53 -10.55 2.83
CA ARG A 185 -6.29 -10.04 2.23
C ARG A 185 -5.17 -11.07 2.33
N GLU A 186 -4.98 -11.67 3.49
CA GLU A 186 -3.95 -12.68 3.72
C GLU A 186 -4.18 -13.94 2.87
N TYR A 187 -5.43 -14.36 2.73
CA TYR A 187 -5.80 -15.46 1.83
C TYR A 187 -5.45 -15.14 0.37
N LEU A 188 -5.86 -13.97 -0.15
CA LEU A 188 -5.57 -13.56 -1.52
C LEU A 188 -4.07 -13.36 -1.76
N ARG A 189 -3.35 -12.76 -0.79
CA ARG A 189 -1.89 -12.60 -0.81
C ARG A 189 -1.21 -13.95 -0.95
N THR A 190 -1.62 -14.94 -0.16
CA THR A 190 -1.08 -16.31 -0.24
C THR A 190 -1.35 -16.96 -1.59
N SER A 191 -2.54 -16.76 -2.18
CA SER A 191 -2.85 -17.24 -3.53
C SER A 191 -1.96 -16.61 -4.59
N VAL A 192 -1.71 -15.30 -4.51
CA VAL A 192 -0.80 -14.60 -5.43
C VAL A 192 0.63 -15.12 -5.31
N GLN A 193 1.12 -15.32 -4.09
CA GLN A 193 2.46 -15.86 -3.86
C GLN A 193 2.63 -17.26 -4.49
N ARG A 194 1.63 -18.14 -4.31
CA ARG A 194 1.63 -19.47 -4.94
C ARG A 194 1.60 -19.39 -6.47
N ALA A 195 0.77 -18.53 -7.04
CA ALA A 195 0.71 -18.33 -8.48
C ALA A 195 2.04 -17.80 -9.03
N ARG A 196 2.71 -16.92 -8.30
CA ARG A 196 4.03 -16.41 -8.65
C ARG A 196 5.12 -17.47 -8.58
N GLU A 197 5.19 -18.23 -7.48
CA GLU A 197 6.16 -19.32 -7.32
C GLU A 197 6.01 -20.39 -8.40
N ALA A 198 4.78 -20.65 -8.84
CA ALA A 198 4.47 -21.56 -9.93
C ALA A 198 4.66 -20.95 -11.33
N GLY A 199 4.94 -19.66 -11.44
CA GLY A 199 5.10 -18.96 -12.73
C GLY A 199 3.82 -18.98 -13.58
N LEU A 200 2.64 -18.84 -12.98
CA LEU A 200 1.37 -18.88 -13.69
C LEU A 200 1.03 -17.53 -14.34
N GLY A 201 0.44 -17.58 -15.54
CA GLY A 201 -0.08 -16.40 -16.24
C GLY A 201 0.93 -15.25 -16.33
N VAL A 202 0.57 -14.07 -15.82
CA VAL A 202 1.42 -12.87 -15.83
C VAL A 202 2.73 -13.08 -15.07
N TRP A 203 2.79 -14.00 -14.11
CA TRP A 203 3.98 -14.23 -13.29
C TRP A 203 5.11 -14.93 -14.04
N ALA A 204 4.82 -15.65 -15.14
CA ALA A 204 5.85 -16.16 -16.05
C ALA A 204 6.60 -15.03 -16.78
N HIS A 205 6.02 -13.84 -16.84
CA HIS A 205 6.47 -12.72 -17.66
C HIS A 205 6.80 -11.47 -16.83
N VAL A 206 6.74 -11.54 -15.50
CA VAL A 206 6.90 -10.35 -14.64
C VAL A 206 8.27 -9.70 -14.83
N THR A 207 8.25 -8.40 -15.08
CA THR A 207 9.42 -7.56 -15.30
C THR A 207 9.31 -6.38 -14.32
N ALA A 208 10.22 -6.30 -13.33
CA ALA A 208 10.29 -5.36 -12.18
C ALA A 208 9.91 -6.00 -10.82
N THR A 209 10.76 -6.89 -10.34
CA THR A 209 10.64 -7.51 -9.00
C THR A 209 11.72 -6.98 -8.06
N GLY A 210 11.65 -7.33 -6.77
CA GLY A 210 12.69 -7.00 -5.80
C GLY A 210 14.11 -7.43 -6.22
N ALA A 211 14.21 -8.54 -6.96
CA ALA A 211 15.46 -9.14 -7.39
C ALA A 211 15.94 -8.67 -8.78
N GLN A 212 15.02 -8.23 -9.66
CA GLN A 212 15.34 -7.90 -11.05
C GLN A 212 14.68 -6.59 -11.47
N GLY A 213 15.52 -5.59 -11.78
CA GLY A 213 15.06 -4.35 -12.41
C GLY A 213 14.86 -4.49 -13.91
N ILE A 214 14.12 -3.53 -14.47
CA ILE A 214 13.80 -3.44 -15.90
C ILE A 214 14.32 -2.14 -16.46
N GLN A 215 14.81 -2.20 -17.69
CA GLN A 215 15.09 -1.01 -18.46
C GLN A 215 13.83 -0.58 -19.22
N ILE A 216 13.43 0.67 -19.05
CA ILE A 216 12.32 1.27 -19.80
C ILE A 216 12.89 2.47 -20.55
N ASP A 217 12.83 2.40 -21.88
CA ASP A 217 13.37 3.43 -22.75
C ASP A 217 12.32 4.47 -23.19
N GLY A 218 11.05 4.23 -22.88
CA GLY A 218 9.93 5.09 -23.23
C GLY A 218 8.62 4.29 -23.34
N LEU A 219 7.57 4.94 -23.83
CA LEU A 219 6.22 4.36 -23.94
C LEU A 219 6.20 3.02 -24.68
N ASP A 220 6.88 2.91 -25.83
CA ASP A 220 6.89 1.66 -26.61
C ASP A 220 7.43 0.48 -25.80
N THR A 221 8.53 0.68 -25.06
CA THR A 221 9.11 -0.36 -24.20
C THR A 221 8.25 -0.63 -22.96
N LEU A 222 7.66 0.41 -22.37
CA LEU A 222 6.77 0.28 -21.21
C LEU A 222 5.60 -0.66 -21.51
N GLN A 223 5.00 -0.52 -22.69
CA GLN A 223 3.86 -1.33 -23.12
C GLN A 223 4.18 -2.82 -23.31
N GLN A 224 5.45 -3.21 -23.37
CA GLN A 224 5.87 -4.62 -23.50
C GLN A 224 6.16 -5.28 -22.14
N HIS A 225 6.17 -4.52 -21.04
CA HIS A 225 6.54 -5.02 -19.72
C HIS A 225 5.33 -5.42 -18.89
N VAL A 226 5.49 -6.49 -18.10
CA VAL A 226 4.50 -6.95 -17.12
C VAL A 226 4.93 -6.47 -15.75
N LEU A 227 4.40 -5.32 -15.34
CA LEU A 227 4.67 -4.69 -14.05
C LEU A 227 3.35 -4.33 -13.35
N TRP A 228 3.41 -3.87 -12.11
CA TRP A 228 2.21 -3.51 -11.35
C TRP A 228 1.34 -2.48 -12.11
N PRO A 229 0.06 -2.79 -12.47
CA PRO A 229 -0.72 -1.92 -13.36
C PRO A 229 -0.95 -0.52 -12.77
N LYS A 230 -1.07 -0.42 -11.44
CA LYS A 230 -1.09 0.88 -10.77
C LYS A 230 0.15 1.74 -11.08
N LEU A 231 1.34 1.15 -11.14
CA LEU A 231 2.58 1.82 -11.56
C LEU A 231 2.60 2.14 -13.05
N PHE A 232 2.12 1.22 -13.91
CA PHE A 232 1.97 1.49 -15.35
C PHE A 232 1.18 2.79 -15.59
N ARG A 233 0.06 2.95 -14.89
CA ARG A 233 -0.79 4.17 -14.97
C ARG A 233 -0.11 5.46 -14.50
N ARG A 234 1.04 5.39 -13.81
CA ARG A 234 1.87 6.58 -13.45
C ARG A 234 2.99 6.79 -14.47
N LEU A 235 3.53 5.70 -15.00
CA LEU A 235 4.61 5.75 -15.98
C LEU A 235 4.14 6.31 -17.33
N VAL A 236 2.92 6.01 -17.77
CA VAL A 236 2.36 6.56 -19.02
C VAL A 236 2.40 8.10 -19.03
N PRO A 237 1.70 8.82 -18.13
CA PRO A 237 1.73 10.28 -18.14
C PRO A 237 3.11 10.86 -17.83
N TYR A 238 3.96 10.15 -17.10
CA TYR A 238 5.35 10.55 -16.88
C TYR A 238 6.15 10.57 -18.21
N PHE A 239 6.05 9.53 -19.03
CA PHE A 239 6.72 9.52 -20.34
C PHE A 239 6.05 10.45 -21.36
N GLU A 240 4.71 10.63 -21.31
CA GLU A 240 4.00 11.62 -22.13
C GLU A 240 4.47 13.06 -21.86
N ALA A 241 4.85 13.37 -20.61
CA ALA A 241 5.44 14.65 -20.25
C ALA A 241 6.86 14.88 -20.80
N GLY A 242 7.41 13.93 -21.57
CA GLY A 242 8.69 14.05 -22.26
C GLY A 242 9.90 13.62 -21.43
N HIS A 243 9.69 13.04 -20.25
CA HIS A 243 10.78 12.45 -19.48
C HIS A 243 11.36 11.24 -20.22
N THR A 244 12.69 11.15 -20.27
CA THR A 244 13.35 10.04 -20.97
C THR A 244 13.96 9.03 -20.03
N ASP A 245 14.18 9.35 -18.76
CA ASP A 245 14.72 8.48 -17.71
C ASP A 245 13.95 8.66 -16.40
N PHE A 246 14.39 8.04 -15.31
CA PHE A 246 13.72 8.14 -14.00
C PHE A 246 14.31 9.19 -13.06
N ALA A 247 15.21 10.06 -13.52
CA ALA A 247 15.88 11.03 -12.64
C ALA A 247 14.89 12.00 -11.96
N ALA A 248 13.79 12.34 -12.66
CA ALA A 248 12.75 13.22 -12.14
C ALA A 248 11.56 12.47 -11.52
N PHE A 249 11.53 11.13 -11.58
CA PHE A 249 10.31 10.37 -11.29
C PHE A 249 9.86 10.47 -9.83
N ASP A 250 10.78 10.36 -8.87
CA ASP A 250 10.47 10.54 -7.44
C ASP A 250 9.89 11.94 -7.16
N ALA A 251 10.53 12.99 -7.65
CA ALA A 251 10.05 14.36 -7.49
C ALA A 251 8.67 14.56 -8.15
N TRP A 252 8.49 14.03 -9.37
CA TRP A 252 7.25 14.11 -10.14
C TRP A 252 6.07 13.41 -9.46
N LEU A 253 6.31 12.26 -8.79
CA LEU A 253 5.31 11.58 -7.97
C LEU A 253 4.89 12.49 -6.79
N ARG A 254 5.87 13.02 -6.06
CA ARG A 254 5.64 13.83 -4.84
C ARG A 254 4.97 15.19 -5.11
N GLU A 255 5.04 15.71 -6.33
CA GLU A 255 4.31 16.92 -6.72
C GLU A 255 2.79 16.77 -6.61
N ASP A 256 2.26 15.55 -6.77
CA ASP A 256 0.85 15.24 -6.62
C ASP A 256 0.66 14.00 -5.74
N THR A 257 0.71 14.26 -4.43
CA THR A 257 0.55 13.26 -3.37
C THR A 257 -0.81 12.57 -3.34
N ARG A 258 -1.77 13.03 -4.15
CA ARG A 258 -3.11 12.48 -4.21
C ARG A 258 -3.31 11.56 -5.41
N HIS A 259 -2.89 11.98 -6.59
CA HIS A 259 -3.17 11.25 -7.82
C HIS A 259 -1.99 10.41 -8.32
N ARG A 260 -0.76 10.81 -7.98
CA ARG A 260 0.46 10.15 -8.45
C ARG A 260 1.10 9.26 -7.38
N ASP A 261 1.14 9.74 -6.14
CA ASP A 261 1.91 9.12 -5.07
C ASP A 261 1.04 8.51 -3.95
N ASP A 262 0.30 7.45 -4.31
CA ASP A 262 -0.67 6.81 -3.42
C ASP A 262 -0.08 6.48 -2.04
N ARG A 263 -0.85 6.74 -0.98
CA ARG A 263 -0.45 6.37 0.38
C ARG A 263 -0.57 4.87 0.59
N LEU A 264 0.44 4.27 1.22
CA LEU A 264 0.58 2.83 1.44
C LEU A 264 0.82 2.53 2.92
N LEU A 265 0.32 1.38 3.38
CA LEU A 265 0.87 0.66 4.51
C LEU A 265 1.95 -0.29 3.97
N LEU A 266 3.20 -0.05 4.35
CA LEU A 266 4.35 -0.81 3.90
C LEU A 266 4.42 -2.18 4.63
N PRO A 267 5.25 -3.13 4.15
CA PRO A 267 5.45 -4.42 4.83
C PRO A 267 5.96 -4.28 6.27
N THR A 268 6.62 -3.16 6.58
CA THR A 268 7.07 -2.78 7.93
C THR A 268 5.94 -2.33 8.85
N LEU A 269 4.71 -2.24 8.33
CA LEU A 269 3.53 -1.63 8.98
C LEU A 269 3.65 -0.12 9.20
N GLU A 270 4.68 0.51 8.63
CA GLU A 270 4.77 1.96 8.59
C GLU A 270 3.91 2.52 7.45
N VAL A 271 3.41 3.72 7.67
CA VAL A 271 2.73 4.49 6.62
C VAL A 271 3.81 5.11 5.74
N GLY A 272 3.73 4.84 4.45
CA GLY A 272 4.56 5.44 3.42
C GLY A 272 3.72 5.76 2.19
N ASN A 273 4.37 5.84 1.04
CA ASN A 273 3.77 6.20 -0.23
C ASN A 273 4.34 5.34 -1.37
N MET A 274 3.76 5.50 -2.56
CA MET A 274 4.14 4.76 -3.76
C MET A 274 5.62 4.98 -4.14
N HIS A 275 6.16 6.18 -3.95
CA HIS A 275 7.59 6.42 -4.18
C HIS A 275 8.50 5.58 -3.28
N ASP A 276 8.08 5.22 -2.06
CA ASP A 276 8.89 4.44 -1.11
C ASP A 276 9.10 2.98 -1.56
N VAL A 277 8.24 2.49 -2.46
CA VAL A 277 8.31 1.13 -2.98
C VAL A 277 8.95 1.04 -4.36
N ILE A 278 9.37 2.17 -4.93
CA ILE A 278 9.97 2.27 -6.25
C ILE A 278 11.45 2.58 -6.10
N ILE A 279 12.29 1.81 -6.78
CA ILE A 279 13.74 2.02 -6.79
C ILE A 279 14.16 2.23 -8.25
N THR A 280 14.74 3.38 -8.53
CA THR A 280 15.15 3.77 -9.87
C THR A 280 16.62 4.16 -9.93
N GLU A 281 17.29 3.78 -11.02
CA GLU A 281 18.67 4.18 -11.32
C GLU A 281 18.82 4.42 -12.82
N GLY A 282 18.91 5.69 -13.24
CA GLY A 282 18.89 6.05 -14.66
C GLY A 282 17.60 5.59 -15.33
N ARG A 283 17.70 4.57 -16.19
CA ARG A 283 16.56 3.94 -16.91
C ARG A 283 16.11 2.63 -16.29
N LEU A 284 16.76 2.20 -15.20
CA LEU A 284 16.41 0.98 -14.49
C LEU A 284 15.31 1.28 -13.47
N LEU A 285 14.30 0.42 -13.39
CA LEU A 285 13.23 0.47 -12.40
C LEU A 285 13.03 -0.91 -11.76
N ARG A 286 12.89 -0.96 -10.44
CA ARG A 286 12.48 -2.15 -9.69
C ARG A 286 11.62 -1.77 -8.51
N LEU A 287 10.90 -2.73 -7.94
CA LEU A 287 10.12 -2.53 -6.72
C LEU A 287 10.92 -2.96 -5.48
N ALA A 288 10.76 -2.26 -4.36
CA ALA A 288 11.39 -2.61 -3.09
C ALA A 288 10.74 -3.83 -2.42
N CYS A 289 9.45 -4.04 -2.69
CA CYS A 289 8.64 -5.17 -2.21
C CYS A 289 7.62 -5.57 -3.27
N ALA A 290 6.94 -6.70 -3.09
CA ALA A 290 5.89 -7.10 -4.01
C ALA A 290 4.63 -6.23 -3.85
N PRO A 291 3.84 -6.00 -4.92
CA PRO A 291 2.59 -5.25 -4.83
C PRO A 291 1.58 -5.83 -3.83
N GLU A 292 1.53 -7.15 -3.66
CA GLU A 292 0.64 -7.81 -2.73
C GLU A 292 1.10 -7.73 -1.25
N ASP A 293 2.32 -7.24 -1.00
CA ASP A 293 2.85 -7.04 0.36
C ASP A 293 2.55 -5.64 0.93
N VAL A 294 1.99 -4.73 0.12
CA VAL A 294 1.54 -3.40 0.55
C VAL A 294 0.02 -3.33 0.63
N VAL A 295 -0.48 -2.39 1.43
CA VAL A 295 -1.92 -2.06 1.49
C VAL A 295 -2.14 -0.62 1.08
N ILE A 296 -2.91 -0.40 0.02
CA ILE A 296 -3.26 0.94 -0.44
C ILE A 296 -4.21 1.59 0.56
N VAL A 297 -3.85 2.76 1.04
CA VAL A 297 -4.65 3.54 1.98
C VAL A 297 -5.43 4.60 1.20
N PRO A 298 -6.77 4.55 1.19
CA PRO A 298 -7.59 5.56 0.49
C PRO A 298 -7.26 6.99 0.93
N ASP A 299 -7.32 7.95 0.02
CA ASP A 299 -7.00 9.36 0.31
C ASP A 299 -7.88 9.97 1.42
N ASP A 300 -9.15 9.56 1.45
CA ASP A 300 -10.16 10.01 2.41
C ASP A 300 -10.07 9.30 3.76
N TYR A 301 -9.26 8.24 3.86
CA TYR A 301 -9.00 7.59 5.11
C TYR A 301 -8.16 8.51 6.00
N VAL A 302 -8.75 8.99 7.08
CA VAL A 302 -7.95 9.61 8.14
C VAL A 302 -7.32 8.45 8.89
N LEU A 303 -6.05 8.16 8.60
CA LEU A 303 -5.25 7.33 9.50
C LEU A 303 -5.43 7.97 10.88
N PRO A 304 -5.92 7.24 11.91
CA PRO A 304 -5.79 7.75 13.26
C PRO A 304 -4.31 8.09 13.37
N ALA A 305 -4.00 9.36 13.64
CA ALA A 305 -2.62 9.79 13.78
C ALA A 305 -1.95 8.70 14.59
N THR A 306 -0.90 8.08 14.04
CA THR A 306 -0.04 7.23 14.82
C THR A 306 0.22 8.05 16.06
N VAL A 307 -0.34 7.61 17.20
CA VAL A 307 -0.06 8.28 18.47
C VAL A 307 1.45 8.28 18.50
N HIS A 308 2.06 9.47 18.40
CA HIS A 308 3.49 9.63 18.23
C HIS A 308 4.20 8.79 19.27
N GLY A 309 4.66 7.61 18.88
CA GLY A 309 5.01 6.55 19.82
C GLY A 309 3.85 6.16 20.75
N VAL A 310 3.67 4.88 20.98
CA VAL A 310 3.66 4.53 22.40
C VAL A 310 5.06 4.95 22.87
N GLN A 311 5.22 6.15 23.44
CA GLN A 311 6.42 6.44 24.22
C GLN A 311 6.52 5.26 25.18
N ALA A 312 7.60 4.48 25.07
CA ALA A 312 7.86 3.43 26.04
C ALA A 312 7.66 4.08 27.40
N THR A 313 6.81 3.49 28.25
CA THR A 313 6.59 4.02 29.60
C THR A 313 7.95 4.17 30.25
N ARG A 314 8.42 5.42 30.38
CA ARG A 314 9.76 5.67 30.92
C ARG A 314 9.84 5.02 32.30
N PRO A 315 10.97 4.38 32.65
CA PRO A 315 11.13 3.73 33.95
C PRO A 315 10.74 4.66 35.10
N ALA A 316 9.89 4.18 36.00
CA ALA A 316 9.52 4.92 37.21
C ALA A 316 10.59 4.73 38.29
N HIS A 317 11.78 5.28 38.06
CA HIS A 317 12.85 5.22 39.05
C HIS A 317 12.63 6.24 40.18
N PRO A 318 12.79 5.86 41.48
CA PRO A 318 12.51 6.74 42.62
C PRO A 318 13.32 8.06 42.66
N SER A 319 14.48 8.10 42.01
CA SER A 319 15.33 9.30 41.96
C SER A 319 14.71 10.47 41.20
N GLY A 320 13.74 10.22 40.30
CA GLY A 320 13.18 11.26 39.43
C GLY A 320 14.15 11.79 38.37
N VAL A 321 15.33 11.19 38.19
CA VAL A 321 16.27 11.64 37.15
C VAL A 321 15.81 11.16 35.77
N ARG A 322 15.90 12.03 34.76
CA ARG A 322 15.48 11.79 33.37
C ARG A 322 16.52 12.27 32.37
N ILE A 323 16.65 11.59 31.25
CA ILE A 323 17.37 12.08 30.07
C ILE A 323 16.43 13.02 29.31
N VAL A 324 16.84 14.27 29.11
CA VAL A 324 15.99 15.32 28.50
C VAL A 324 16.53 15.83 27.17
N ALA A 325 17.83 15.69 26.92
CA ALA A 325 18.41 16.07 25.64
C ALA A 325 19.73 15.35 25.34
N ALA A 326 20.11 15.26 24.07
CA ALA A 326 21.43 14.82 23.65
C ALA A 326 21.95 15.59 22.43
N LEU A 327 23.23 15.98 22.45
CA LEU A 327 23.95 16.47 21.27
C LEU A 327 24.60 15.26 20.60
N ILE A 328 23.88 14.69 19.63
CA ILE A 328 24.25 13.46 18.93
C ILE A 328 25.26 13.74 17.81
N ASN A 329 24.99 14.76 16.99
CA ASN A 329 25.85 15.14 15.87
C ASN A 329 26.48 16.53 16.11
N PRO A 330 27.59 16.64 16.86
CA PRO A 330 28.24 17.93 17.15
C PRO A 330 28.93 18.50 15.91
N ALA A 331 28.80 19.82 15.70
CA ALA A 331 29.49 20.53 14.61
C ALA A 331 31.02 20.58 14.80
N THR A 332 31.51 20.39 16.03
CA THR A 332 32.94 20.40 16.35
C THR A 332 33.60 19.07 15.96
N ARG A 333 34.67 19.14 15.17
CA ARG A 333 35.46 17.98 14.72
C ARG A 333 36.74 17.81 15.56
N PRO A 334 37.16 16.57 15.89
CA PRO A 334 36.45 15.30 15.63
C PRO A 334 35.17 15.21 16.46
N GLU A 335 34.11 14.54 15.96
CA GLU A 335 32.86 14.36 16.72
C GLU A 335 33.11 13.65 18.05
N ARG A 336 34.04 12.68 18.03
CA ARG A 336 34.40 11.87 19.20
C ARG A 336 34.82 12.76 20.35
N GLY A 337 34.11 12.61 21.46
CA GLY A 337 34.36 13.38 22.66
C GLY A 337 33.72 14.77 22.65
N ASN A 338 32.88 15.12 21.68
CA ASN A 338 32.08 16.36 21.68
C ASN A 338 30.57 16.09 21.80
N GLU A 339 30.17 14.82 21.82
CA GLU A 339 28.81 14.39 22.10
C GLU A 339 28.46 14.62 23.59
N THR A 340 27.20 14.97 23.85
CA THR A 340 26.75 15.22 25.23
C THR A 340 25.36 14.69 25.49
N VAL A 341 25.10 14.20 26.70
CA VAL A 341 23.77 13.85 27.20
C VAL A 341 23.41 14.80 28.33
N THR A 342 22.19 15.32 28.35
CA THR A 342 21.69 16.18 29.42
C THR A 342 20.64 15.44 30.22
N VAL A 343 20.87 15.36 31.52
CA VAL A 343 19.93 14.78 32.49
C VAL A 343 19.33 15.87 33.37
N LEU A 344 18.08 15.68 33.80
CA LEU A 344 17.32 16.55 34.69
C LEU A 344 16.92 15.74 35.93
N ASN A 345 17.07 16.30 37.12
CA ASN A 345 16.49 15.75 38.33
C ASN A 345 15.08 16.35 38.55
N THR A 346 14.04 15.58 38.28
CA THR A 346 12.64 15.99 38.55
C THR A 346 12.15 15.56 39.94
N GLY A 347 13.02 14.95 40.75
CA GLY A 347 12.72 14.54 42.11
C GLY A 347 12.74 15.70 43.11
N GLU A 348 12.35 15.41 44.34
CA GLU A 348 12.24 16.39 45.43
C GLU A 348 13.54 16.54 46.26
N ALA A 349 14.59 15.79 45.93
CA ALA A 349 15.86 15.76 46.66
C ALA A 349 17.07 15.70 45.74
N ASP A 350 18.23 16.15 46.25
CA ASP A 350 19.51 16.05 45.57
C ASP A 350 19.92 14.58 45.39
N VAL A 351 20.48 14.25 44.23
CA VAL A 351 20.87 12.89 43.86
C VAL A 351 22.39 12.78 43.80
N ASP A 352 22.96 11.87 44.58
CA ASP A 352 24.36 11.47 44.45
C ASP A 352 24.52 10.52 43.25
N MET A 353 25.25 10.98 42.25
CA MET A 353 25.45 10.28 40.98
C MET A 353 26.73 9.41 41.00
N ARG A 354 27.42 9.30 42.15
CA ARG A 354 28.60 8.44 42.29
C ARG A 354 28.29 7.01 41.93
N GLY A 355 28.99 6.50 40.91
CA GLY A 355 28.85 5.11 40.46
C GLY A 355 27.71 4.90 39.46
N TRP A 356 26.88 5.91 39.19
CA TRP A 356 25.89 5.86 38.12
C TRP A 356 26.56 5.76 36.76
N ARG A 357 25.85 5.28 35.75
CA ARG A 357 26.43 5.02 34.42
C ARG A 357 25.52 5.50 33.31
N ILE A 358 26.09 6.18 32.33
CA ILE A 358 25.48 6.30 31.00
C ILE A 358 26.03 5.16 30.14
N ALA A 359 25.14 4.45 29.44
CA ALA A 359 25.50 3.33 28.59
C ALA A 359 24.84 3.42 27.21
N ASP A 360 25.53 2.88 26.22
CA ASP A 360 24.99 2.46 24.93
C ASP A 360 25.07 0.92 24.83
N ILE A 361 24.79 0.35 23.66
CA ILE A 361 24.86 -1.10 23.42
C ILE A 361 26.30 -1.66 23.51
N LYS A 362 27.32 -0.81 23.34
CA LYS A 362 28.74 -1.20 23.18
C LYS A 362 29.61 -0.89 24.39
N GLY A 363 29.17 -0.02 25.29
CA GLY A 363 29.98 0.45 26.42
C GLY A 363 29.22 1.35 27.39
N HIS A 364 29.93 1.84 28.40
CA HIS A 364 29.39 2.70 29.44
C HIS A 364 30.45 3.68 29.95
N GLN A 365 29.98 4.78 30.52
CA GLN A 365 30.76 5.80 31.21
C GLN A 365 30.18 6.00 32.60
N THR A 366 31.02 5.88 33.62
CA THR A 366 30.65 6.16 35.01
C THR A 366 30.53 7.67 35.25
N LEU A 367 29.57 8.03 36.09
CA LEU A 367 29.27 9.38 36.54
C LEU A 367 29.70 9.57 38.00
N ASP A 368 29.87 10.83 38.36
CA ASP A 368 30.22 11.29 39.69
C ASP A 368 29.59 12.68 39.91
N GLY A 369 29.60 13.15 41.15
CA GLY A 369 29.04 14.42 41.57
C GLY A 369 27.61 14.29 42.10
N THR A 370 27.02 15.46 42.40
CA THR A 370 25.66 15.57 42.93
C THR A 370 24.83 16.37 41.95
N LEU A 371 23.64 15.88 41.62
CA LEU A 371 22.65 16.59 40.82
C LEU A 371 21.55 17.13 41.75
N ALA A 372 21.56 18.44 41.96
CA ALA A 372 20.59 19.10 42.83
C ALA A 372 19.16 18.91 42.31
N HIS A 373 18.18 18.97 43.22
CA HIS A 373 16.77 18.88 42.84
C HIS A 373 16.39 20.02 41.87
N GLY A 374 15.68 19.70 40.79
CA GLY A 374 15.28 20.66 39.76
C GLY A 374 16.38 21.10 38.78
N ASP A 375 17.63 20.68 39.01
CA ASP A 375 18.76 21.05 38.15
C ASP A 375 19.03 20.06 37.01
N THR A 376 19.76 20.54 36.01
CA THR A 376 20.25 19.72 34.90
C THR A 376 21.75 19.55 34.93
N LEU A 377 22.23 18.35 34.59
CA LEU A 377 23.65 18.08 34.35
C LEU A 377 23.88 17.71 32.89
N ARG A 378 24.77 18.46 32.23
CA ARG A 378 25.24 18.14 30.88
C ARG A 378 26.51 17.30 30.95
N ILE A 379 26.39 16.04 30.57
CA ILE A 379 27.44 15.04 30.61
C ILE A 379 28.11 14.96 29.24
N ARG A 380 29.40 15.22 29.20
CA ARG A 380 30.22 15.03 28.00
C ARG A 380 30.61 13.56 27.87
N LEU A 381 30.32 12.95 26.73
CA LEU A 381 30.63 11.56 26.49
C LEU A 381 32.11 11.41 26.12
N THR A 382 32.74 10.41 26.72
CA THR A 382 34.09 9.96 26.41
C THR A 382 34.03 8.84 25.39
N GLY A 383 35.17 8.44 24.82
CA GLY A 383 35.20 7.42 23.78
C GLY A 383 34.70 6.01 24.15
N ALA A 384 34.22 5.80 25.38
CA ALA A 384 33.62 4.55 25.85
C ALA A 384 32.10 4.45 25.56
N VAL A 385 31.43 5.58 25.30
CA VAL A 385 30.03 5.64 24.87
C VAL A 385 29.98 6.53 23.63
N ARG A 386 29.32 6.08 22.56
CA ARG A 386 29.23 6.82 21.30
C ARG A 386 27.79 6.81 20.81
N LEU A 387 27.28 8.00 20.50
CA LEU A 387 25.97 8.18 19.92
C LEU A 387 26.09 8.06 18.39
N ASN A 388 25.41 7.09 17.81
CA ASN A 388 25.37 6.96 16.36
C ASN A 388 24.49 8.06 15.73
N ASN A 389 24.95 8.70 14.65
CA ASN A 389 24.19 9.69 13.87
C ASN A 389 23.10 9.06 12.97
N THR A 390 22.75 7.79 13.17
CA THR A 390 21.65 7.11 12.48
C THR A 390 20.57 6.70 13.48
N ARG A 391 20.88 5.78 14.39
CA ARG A 391 19.97 5.32 15.43
C ARG A 391 20.76 4.81 16.62
N ASP A 392 20.29 5.07 17.83
CA ASP A 392 20.91 4.54 19.04
C ASP A 392 19.95 4.54 20.23
N THR A 393 20.39 3.97 21.35
CA THR A 393 19.67 4.00 22.63
C THR A 393 20.60 4.42 23.75
N ILE A 394 20.19 5.47 24.47
CA ILE A 394 20.90 6.03 25.61
C ILE A 394 20.25 5.50 26.87
N THR A 395 21.03 4.81 27.70
CA THR A 395 20.57 4.21 28.95
C THR A 395 21.25 4.87 30.13
N LEU A 396 20.47 5.28 31.14
CA LEU A 396 20.98 5.76 32.42
C LEU A 396 20.73 4.69 33.49
N LEU A 397 21.78 4.29 34.18
CA LEU A 397 21.76 3.30 35.25
C LEU A 397 22.24 3.93 36.55
N ASP A 398 21.68 3.51 37.68
CA ASP A 398 22.18 3.90 39.01
C ASP A 398 23.44 3.12 39.41
N ALA A 399 23.91 3.34 40.65
CA ALA A 399 25.11 2.67 41.18
C ALA A 399 24.95 1.15 41.34
N ASP A 400 23.73 0.66 41.53
CA ASP A 400 23.40 -0.77 41.66
C ASP A 400 23.13 -1.43 40.29
N GLY A 401 23.12 -0.64 39.22
CA GLY A 401 22.83 -1.07 37.85
C GLY A 401 21.33 -1.13 37.53
N ALA A 402 20.47 -0.55 38.35
CA ALA A 402 19.06 -0.44 38.07
C ALA A 402 18.80 0.63 36.99
N LEU A 403 17.78 0.39 36.17
CA LEU A 403 17.42 1.28 35.07
C LEU A 403 16.74 2.55 35.60
N VAL A 404 17.39 3.70 35.40
CA VAL A 404 16.86 5.01 35.80
C VAL A 404 16.02 5.64 34.71
N ASP A 405 16.57 5.73 33.49
CA ASP A 405 15.84 6.21 32.31
C ASP A 405 16.46 5.62 31.03
N GLN A 406 15.69 5.59 29.96
CA GLN A 406 16.15 5.15 28.65
C GLN A 406 15.42 5.92 27.56
N VAL A 407 16.17 6.39 26.57
CA VAL A 407 15.63 7.06 25.39
C VAL A 407 16.27 6.49 24.13
N SER A 408 15.49 6.39 23.07
CA SER A 408 15.95 5.94 21.76
C SER A 408 15.65 7.00 20.72
N TYR A 409 16.43 7.02 19.65
CA TYR A 409 16.23 7.92 18.53
C TYR A 409 16.60 7.25 17.21
N GLU A 410 16.09 7.82 16.12
CA GLU A 410 16.20 7.32 14.76
C GLU A 410 16.38 8.48 13.76
N PRO A 411 16.73 8.22 12.49
CA PRO A 411 17.19 9.28 11.58
C PRO A 411 16.18 10.40 11.37
N ARG A 412 14.88 10.08 11.41
CA ARG A 412 13.78 11.05 11.22
C ARG A 412 13.68 12.09 12.34
N ASP A 413 14.15 11.76 13.54
CA ASP A 413 14.06 12.64 14.72
C ASP A 413 15.34 13.46 14.95
N LEU A 414 16.40 13.18 14.21
CA LEU A 414 17.70 13.81 14.42
C LEU A 414 17.66 15.29 13.99
N PRO A 415 18.04 16.21 14.88
CA PRO A 415 18.16 17.61 14.52
C PRO A 415 19.38 17.84 13.62
N ARG A 416 19.43 19.02 12.98
CA ARG A 416 20.60 19.45 12.20
C ARG A 416 21.88 19.40 13.03
N GLU A 417 23.02 19.17 12.37
CA GLU A 417 24.35 19.19 12.98
C GLU A 417 24.55 20.40 13.91
N GLY A 418 25.12 20.15 15.09
CA GLY A 418 25.36 21.15 16.14
C GLY A 418 24.15 21.44 17.04
N ARG A 419 22.97 20.85 16.80
CA ARG A 419 21.79 21.01 17.66
C ARG A 419 21.54 19.79 18.54
N SER A 420 21.05 20.03 19.74
CA SER A 420 20.65 18.95 20.66
C SER A 420 19.24 18.45 20.29
N MET A 421 19.06 17.14 20.32
CA MET A 421 17.75 16.48 20.30
C MET A 421 17.13 16.60 21.69
N VAL A 422 15.81 16.78 21.75
CA VAL A 422 15.03 16.83 23.00
C VAL A 422 14.13 15.58 23.05
N PHE A 423 13.97 14.99 24.24
CA PHE A 423 13.25 13.73 24.44
C PHE A 423 11.98 13.88 25.27
#